data_AF-A0A2R6LCH4-F1
#
_entry.id   AF-A0A2R6LCH4-F1
#
_cell.length_a   1.000
_cell.length_b   1.000
_cell.length_c   1.000
_cell.angle_alpha   90.00
_cell.angle_beta   90.00
_cell.angle_gamma   90.00
#
_symmetry.space_group_name_H-M   'P 1'
#
loop_
_entity.id
_entity.type
_entity.pdbx_description
1 polymer ?
#
loop_
_entity_poly.entity_id
_entity_poly.type
_entity_poly.pdbx_seq_one_letter_code
_entity_poly.pdbx_strand_id
1 'polypeptide(L)'
;MSRTDADRGAQSQSPSPPRQDVLQFEGWLGSPDHEAVPAGEAEAVVARYRRRARKWVGYRVTAVLVVCLAGTAVLFRFVDDLVVAGAVGLVAAVVGSATQLSARDEGVPEIVAENVDPAVARREYGVEPAFETDD
;
A
#
# COMPACT_ATOMS: atom_id res chain seq x y z
N MET A 1 -8.54 -64.28 25.41
CA MET A 1 -9.46 -63.71 24.41
C MET A 1 -9.41 -62.19 24.54
N SER A 2 -8.51 -61.56 23.80
CA SER A 2 -8.31 -60.11 23.80
C SER A 2 -9.30 -59.49 22.82
N ARG A 3 -10.24 -58.68 23.31
CA ARG A 3 -11.05 -57.80 22.45
C ARG A 3 -10.23 -56.56 22.14
N THR A 4 -9.96 -56.42 20.85
CA THR A 4 -9.04 -55.52 20.19
C THR A 4 -9.52 -54.07 20.25
N ASP A 5 -8.55 -53.18 20.45
CA ASP A 5 -8.58 -51.73 20.24
C ASP A 5 -9.21 -51.33 18.88
N ALA A 6 -10.52 -51.17 18.81
CA ALA A 6 -11.22 -50.71 17.61
C ALA A 6 -11.53 -49.19 17.61
N ASP A 7 -11.08 -48.45 18.63
CA ASP A 7 -11.58 -47.10 18.90
C ASP A 7 -10.55 -45.96 18.68
N ARG A 8 -9.40 -46.25 18.05
CA ARG A 8 -8.28 -45.27 17.98
C ARG A 8 -8.02 -44.66 16.59
N GLY A 9 -8.99 -44.72 15.68
CA GLY A 9 -8.77 -44.38 14.26
C GLY A 9 -9.40 -43.08 13.73
N ALA A 10 -10.27 -42.41 14.49
CA ALA A 10 -10.83 -41.13 14.07
C ALA A 10 -9.87 -39.99 14.48
N GLN A 11 -8.72 -39.91 13.79
CA GLN A 11 -7.96 -38.68 13.74
C GLN A 11 -8.83 -37.67 13.00
N SER A 12 -9.63 -36.91 13.76
CA SER A 12 -10.27 -35.70 13.31
C SER A 12 -9.18 -34.81 12.73
N GLN A 13 -9.07 -34.80 11.40
CA GLN A 13 -8.30 -33.81 10.69
C GLN A 13 -9.01 -32.49 10.97
N SER A 14 -8.55 -31.77 11.99
CA SER A 14 -8.96 -30.39 12.20
C SER A 14 -8.76 -29.68 10.86
N PRO A 15 -9.79 -29.00 10.34
CA PRO A 15 -9.68 -28.33 9.05
C PRO A 15 -8.44 -27.44 9.08
N SER A 16 -7.53 -27.64 8.11
CA SER A 16 -6.35 -26.79 8.00
C SER A 16 -6.82 -25.34 7.89
N PRO A 17 -6.25 -24.43 8.67
CA PRO A 17 -6.69 -23.04 8.65
C PRO A 17 -6.47 -22.45 7.24
N PRO A 18 -7.32 -21.51 6.81
CA PRO A 18 -7.24 -20.95 5.46
C PRO A 18 -5.88 -20.29 5.22
N ARG A 19 -5.33 -20.48 4.01
CA ARG A 19 -4.09 -19.84 3.58
C ARG A 19 -4.25 -18.33 3.47
N GLN A 20 -3.15 -17.62 3.66
CA GLN A 20 -3.12 -16.16 3.70
C GLN A 20 -2.00 -15.62 2.80
N ASP A 21 -2.19 -14.42 2.29
CA ASP A 21 -1.14 -13.64 1.65
C ASP A 21 -0.66 -12.58 2.66
N VAL A 22 0.62 -12.24 2.65
CA VAL A 22 1.21 -11.24 3.53
C VAL A 22 1.57 -9.99 2.73
N LEU A 23 0.97 -8.89 3.14
CA LEU A 23 1.23 -7.55 2.62
C LEU A 23 2.21 -6.83 3.55
N GLN A 24 3.13 -6.07 2.96
CA GLN A 24 4.05 -5.20 3.67
C GLN A 24 3.75 -3.75 3.33
N PHE A 25 3.51 -2.95 4.36
CA PHE A 25 3.35 -1.51 4.29
C PHE A 25 4.66 -0.84 4.69
N GLU A 26 5.00 0.21 3.96
CA GLU A 26 6.07 1.13 4.35
C GLU A 26 5.59 1.89 5.60
N GLY A 27 6.08 1.48 6.77
CA GLY A 27 5.64 2.08 8.03
C GLY A 27 6.19 3.49 8.21
N TRP A 28 5.38 4.35 8.84
CA TRP A 28 5.70 5.77 9.06
C TRP A 28 7.06 5.97 9.76
N LEU A 29 7.41 5.07 10.68
CA LEU A 29 8.63 5.14 11.49
C LEU A 29 9.84 4.41 10.87
N GLY A 30 9.75 4.01 9.59
CA GLY A 30 10.83 3.31 8.88
C GLY A 30 10.94 1.81 9.20
N SER A 31 10.06 1.29 10.05
CA SER A 31 9.87 -0.16 10.25
C SER A 31 8.71 -0.64 9.38
N PRO A 32 8.89 -1.68 8.57
CA PRO A 32 7.81 -2.21 7.74
C PRO A 32 6.72 -2.86 8.61
N ASP A 33 5.47 -2.45 8.37
CA ASP A 33 4.30 -3.06 8.99
C ASP A 33 3.80 -4.19 8.08
N HIS A 34 3.41 -5.33 8.66
CA HIS A 34 2.90 -6.46 7.88
C HIS A 34 1.43 -6.68 8.22
N GLU A 35 0.63 -7.05 7.21
CA GLU A 35 -0.78 -7.41 7.37
C GLU A 35 -1.06 -8.70 6.61
N ALA A 36 -1.80 -9.62 7.23
CA ALA A 36 -2.27 -10.83 6.56
C ALA A 36 -3.63 -10.56 5.90
N VAL A 37 -3.78 -10.99 4.66
CA VAL A 37 -5.04 -10.97 3.91
C VAL A 37 -5.39 -12.37 3.42
N PRO A 38 -6.66 -12.65 3.09
CA PRO A 38 -7.04 -13.96 2.58
C PRO A 38 -6.29 -14.28 1.28
N ALA A 39 -5.92 -15.55 1.09
CA ALA A 39 -5.21 -15.98 -0.11
C ALA A 39 -5.98 -15.61 -1.40
N GLY A 40 -5.29 -14.97 -2.34
CA GLY A 40 -5.86 -14.50 -3.60
C GLY A 40 -6.48 -13.11 -3.55
N GLU A 41 -6.55 -12.46 -2.37
CA GLU A 41 -7.05 -11.09 -2.23
C GLU A 41 -5.95 -10.03 -2.25
N ALA A 42 -4.68 -10.41 -2.06
CA ALA A 42 -3.55 -9.47 -2.01
C ALA A 42 -3.50 -8.53 -3.23
N GLU A 43 -3.61 -9.07 -4.45
CA GLU A 43 -3.61 -8.26 -5.66
C GLU A 43 -4.75 -7.23 -5.70
N ALA A 44 -5.94 -7.63 -5.23
CA ALA A 44 -7.11 -6.76 -5.19
C ALA A 44 -6.93 -5.62 -4.17
N VAL A 45 -6.32 -5.92 -3.02
CA VAL A 45 -5.99 -4.93 -2.00
C VAL A 45 -4.94 -3.96 -2.53
N VAL A 46 -3.81 -4.46 -3.06
CA VAL A 46 -2.75 -3.63 -3.67
C VAL A 46 -3.31 -2.74 -4.78
N ALA A 47 -4.16 -3.28 -5.65
CA ALA A 47 -4.80 -2.51 -6.72
C ALA A 47 -5.70 -1.37 -6.19
N ARG A 48 -6.42 -1.58 -5.07
CA ARG A 48 -7.22 -0.53 -4.41
C ARG A 48 -6.32 0.56 -3.86
N TYR A 49 -5.22 0.21 -3.18
CA TYR A 49 -4.25 1.17 -2.66
C TYR A 49 -3.60 1.99 -3.79
N ARG A 50 -3.15 1.35 -4.88
CA ARG A 50 -2.64 2.05 -6.08
C ARG A 50 -3.66 3.01 -6.69
N ARG A 51 -4.95 2.66 -6.73
CA ARG A 51 -6.00 3.57 -7.22
C ARG A 51 -6.20 4.76 -6.29
N ARG A 52 -6.12 4.55 -4.97
CA ARG A 52 -6.24 5.62 -3.98
C ARG A 52 -5.02 6.55 -4.03
N ALA A 53 -3.81 6.01 -4.03
CA ALA A 53 -2.55 6.76 -4.17
C ALA A 53 -2.58 7.68 -5.39
N ARG A 54 -2.93 7.15 -6.57
CA ARG A 54 -3.04 7.95 -7.81
C ARG A 54 -4.01 9.13 -7.71
N LYS A 55 -5.16 8.97 -7.03
CA LYS A 55 -6.11 10.08 -6.82
C LYS A 55 -5.51 11.17 -5.94
N TRP A 56 -4.85 10.78 -4.85
CA TRP A 56 -4.21 11.73 -3.93
C TRP A 56 -3.06 12.50 -4.58
N VAL A 57 -2.24 11.82 -5.39
CA VAL A 57 -1.20 12.47 -6.21
C VAL A 57 -1.83 13.47 -7.18
N GLY A 58 -2.88 13.09 -7.90
CA GLY A 58 -3.60 13.99 -8.80
C GLY A 58 -4.13 15.26 -8.12
N TYR A 59 -4.70 15.13 -6.92
CA TYR A 59 -5.15 16.29 -6.13
C TYR A 59 -4.00 17.19 -5.69
N ARG A 60 -2.89 16.62 -5.20
CA ARG A 60 -1.70 17.39 -4.79
C ARG A 60 -1.09 18.16 -5.97
N VAL A 61 -0.92 17.50 -7.11
CA VAL A 61 -0.41 18.13 -8.33
C VAL A 61 -1.32 19.26 -8.80
N THR A 62 -2.64 19.03 -8.80
CA THR A 62 -3.62 20.07 -9.16
C THR A 62 -3.56 21.25 -8.20
N ALA A 63 -3.46 21.01 -6.89
CA ALA A 63 -3.35 22.07 -5.89
C ALA A 63 -2.07 22.90 -6.09
N VAL A 64 -0.93 22.25 -6.31
CA VAL A 64 0.34 22.94 -6.61
C VAL A 64 0.20 23.77 -7.88
N LEU A 65 -0.37 23.21 -8.95
CA LEU A 65 -0.58 23.92 -10.20
C LEU A 65 -1.46 25.17 -10.01
N VAL A 66 -2.56 25.06 -9.25
CA VAL A 66 -3.45 26.19 -8.94
C VAL A 66 -2.70 27.29 -8.17
N VAL A 67 -1.94 26.93 -7.14
CA VAL A 67 -1.14 27.89 -6.36
C VAL A 67 -0.08 28.56 -7.24
N CYS A 68 0.61 27.78 -8.06
CA CYS A 68 1.61 28.29 -9.00
C CYS A 68 0.99 29.24 -10.05
N LEU A 69 -0.14 28.87 -10.65
CA LEU A 69 -0.83 29.72 -11.63
C LEU A 69 -1.33 31.03 -11.00
N ALA A 70 -1.92 30.95 -9.80
CA ALA A 70 -2.35 32.13 -9.05
C ALA A 70 -1.16 33.03 -8.70
N GLY A 71 -0.06 32.45 -8.20
CA GLY A 71 1.18 33.19 -7.90
C GLY A 71 1.78 33.84 -9.14
N THR A 72 1.78 33.15 -10.28
CA THR A 72 2.28 33.69 -11.56
C THR A 72 1.41 34.84 -12.06
N ALA A 73 0.08 34.73 -11.95
CA ALA A 73 -0.86 35.79 -12.31
C ALA A 73 -0.69 37.06 -11.46
N VAL A 74 -0.35 36.91 -10.17
CA VAL A 74 0.01 38.04 -9.31
C VAL A 74 1.34 38.65 -9.73
N LEU A 75 2.38 37.84 -9.99
CA LEU A 75 3.69 38.32 -10.47
C LEU A 75 3.59 39.09 -11.80
N PHE A 76 2.74 38.64 -12.72
CA PHE A 76 2.47 39.30 -14.00
C PHE A 76 1.96 40.75 -13.84
N ARG A 77 1.35 41.11 -12.70
CA ARG A 77 0.92 42.50 -12.45
C ARG A 77 2.06 43.44 -12.03
N PHE A 78 3.25 42.91 -11.72
CA PHE A 78 4.32 43.69 -11.09
C PHE A 78 5.66 43.64 -11.84
N VAL A 79 5.82 42.87 -12.93
CA VAL A 79 7.14 42.67 -13.58
C VAL A 79 7.04 42.65 -15.12
N ASP A 80 8.04 43.24 -15.80
CA ASP A 80 8.21 43.19 -17.26
C ASP A 80 8.38 41.74 -17.78
N ASP A 81 7.84 41.48 -18.98
CA ASP A 81 7.63 40.17 -19.63
C ASP A 81 8.83 39.20 -19.60
N LEU A 82 10.06 39.69 -19.50
CA LEU A 82 11.28 38.87 -19.53
C LEU A 82 11.49 38.05 -18.25
N VAL A 83 11.12 38.59 -17.08
CA VAL A 83 11.27 37.87 -15.80
C VAL A 83 10.20 36.79 -15.66
N VAL A 84 9.05 37.01 -16.29
CA VAL A 84 7.91 36.10 -16.20
C VAL A 84 8.19 34.77 -16.91
N ALA A 85 8.87 34.80 -18.06
CA ALA A 85 9.29 33.59 -18.77
C ALA A 85 10.22 32.70 -17.91
N GLY A 86 11.14 33.30 -17.15
CA GLY A 86 12.02 32.59 -16.23
C GLY A 86 11.28 31.96 -15.05
N ALA A 87 10.31 32.68 -14.47
CA ALA A 87 9.49 32.18 -13.37
C ALA A 87 8.61 30.99 -13.80
N VAL A 88 8.03 31.04 -15.00
CA VAL A 88 7.23 29.92 -15.55
C VAL A 88 8.10 28.68 -15.75
N GLY A 89 9.32 28.83 -16.28
CA GLY A 89 10.26 27.72 -16.44
C GLY A 89 10.64 27.06 -15.11
N LEU A 90 10.90 27.87 -14.07
CA LEU A 90 11.22 27.38 -12.72
C LEU A 90 10.02 26.62 -12.12
N VAL A 91 8.82 27.18 -12.22
CA VAL A 91 7.59 26.55 -11.74
C VAL A 91 7.35 25.21 -12.44
N ALA A 92 7.51 25.15 -13.75
CA ALA A 92 7.36 23.91 -14.51
C ALA A 92 8.39 22.85 -14.07
N ALA A 93 9.64 23.25 -13.79
CA ALA A 93 10.67 22.35 -13.28
C ALA A 93 10.32 21.83 -11.87
N VAL A 94 9.88 22.70 -10.96
CA VAL A 94 9.47 22.32 -9.60
C VAL A 94 8.27 21.37 -9.63
N VAL A 95 7.26 21.66 -10.45
CA VAL A 95 6.09 20.78 -10.63
C VAL A 95 6.53 19.43 -11.22
N GLY A 96 7.39 19.44 -12.24
CA GLY A 96 7.94 18.22 -12.85
C GLY A 96 8.68 17.35 -11.83
N SER A 97 9.59 17.93 -11.05
CA SER A 97 10.31 17.21 -10.00
C SER A 97 9.39 16.71 -8.87
N ALA A 98 8.41 17.51 -8.45
CA ALA A 98 7.43 17.10 -7.43
C ALA A 98 6.54 15.93 -7.91
N THR A 99 6.17 15.92 -9.19
CA THR A 99 5.45 14.79 -9.80
C THR A 99 6.29 13.52 -9.87
N GLN A 100 7.60 13.63 -10.14
CA GLN A 100 8.51 12.48 -10.13
C GLN A 100 8.73 11.91 -8.72
N LEU A 101 8.82 12.77 -7.70
CA LEU A 101 8.94 12.32 -6.30
C LEU A 101 7.64 11.68 -5.79
N SER A 102 6.48 12.23 -6.18
CA SER A 102 5.17 11.65 -5.84
C SER A 102 4.82 10.38 -6.63
N ALA A 103 5.63 10.02 -7.64
CA ALA A 103 5.49 8.78 -8.39
C ALA A 103 6.25 7.60 -7.75
N ARG A 104 7.01 7.83 -6.68
CA ARG A 104 7.35 6.73 -5.77
C ARG A 104 6.05 6.26 -5.15
N ASP A 105 5.78 4.96 -5.22
CA ASP A 105 4.56 4.30 -4.71
C ASP A 105 4.50 4.33 -3.16
N GLU A 106 4.72 5.50 -2.55
CA GLU A 106 4.62 5.74 -1.11
C GLU A 106 3.22 5.35 -0.64
N GLY A 107 3.15 4.34 0.23
CA GLY A 107 1.91 3.84 0.82
C GLY A 107 1.15 2.82 -0.02
N VAL A 108 1.77 2.23 -1.05
CA VAL A 108 1.23 1.03 -1.70
C VAL A 108 1.85 -0.21 -1.03
N PRO A 109 1.04 -1.14 -0.50
CA PRO A 109 1.59 -2.37 0.07
C PRO A 109 2.26 -3.24 -1.00
N GLU A 110 3.34 -3.90 -0.62
CA GLU A 110 4.01 -4.92 -1.42
C GLU A 110 3.57 -6.31 -0.97
N ILE A 111 3.45 -7.26 -1.90
CA ILE A 111 3.13 -8.65 -1.57
C ILE A 111 4.46 -9.35 -1.26
N VAL A 112 4.68 -9.73 0.00
CA VAL A 112 5.96 -10.35 0.42
C VAL A 112 5.87 -11.87 0.40
N ALA A 113 4.69 -12.41 0.65
CA ALA A 113 4.43 -13.84 0.58
C ALA A 113 3.00 -14.12 0.12
N GLU A 114 2.85 -15.08 -0.79
CA GLU A 114 1.54 -15.54 -1.27
C GLU A 114 1.25 -16.95 -0.77
N ASN A 115 -0.02 -17.23 -0.47
CA ASN A 115 -0.53 -18.55 -0.11
C ASN A 115 0.25 -19.23 1.03
N VAL A 116 0.67 -18.46 2.03
CA VAL A 116 1.38 -18.95 3.21
C VAL A 116 0.43 -19.48 4.28
N ASP A 117 0.90 -20.49 5.01
CA ASP A 117 0.17 -21.01 6.17
C ASP A 117 0.19 -19.96 7.30
N PRO A 118 -0.90 -19.79 8.07
CA PRO A 118 -0.98 -18.78 9.13
C PRO A 118 0.10 -18.93 10.20
N ALA A 119 0.55 -20.16 10.46
CA ALA A 119 1.64 -20.43 11.39
C ALA A 119 3.00 -19.90 10.89
N VAL A 120 3.23 -19.96 9.58
CA VAL A 120 4.43 -19.40 8.93
C VAL A 120 4.33 -17.87 8.91
N ALA A 121 3.16 -17.33 8.54
CA ALA A 121 2.90 -15.90 8.55
C ALA A 121 3.21 -15.27 9.93
N ARG A 122 2.70 -15.88 11.01
CA ARG A 122 2.94 -15.40 12.38
C ARG A 122 4.41 -15.52 12.81
N ARG A 123 5.10 -16.59 12.42
CA ARG A 123 6.48 -16.84 12.83
C ARG A 123 7.48 -15.94 12.09
N GLU A 124 7.29 -15.75 10.79
CA GLU A 124 8.25 -15.03 9.94
C GLU A 124 7.96 -13.53 9.87
N TYR A 125 6.68 -13.15 9.88
CA TYR A 125 6.25 -11.78 9.64
C TYR A 125 5.53 -11.15 10.85
N GLY A 126 5.34 -11.90 11.94
CA GLY A 126 4.72 -11.38 13.17
C GLY A 126 3.23 -11.02 13.03
N VAL A 127 2.58 -11.42 11.94
CA VAL A 127 1.19 -11.09 11.64
C VAL A 127 0.22 -12.06 12.31
N GLU A 128 -0.88 -11.50 12.79
CA GLU A 128 -2.02 -12.27 13.26
C GLU A 128 -2.89 -12.72 12.07
N PRO A 129 -3.52 -13.90 12.18
CA PRO A 129 -4.36 -14.42 11.10
C PRO A 129 -5.54 -13.48 10.84
N ALA A 130 -5.85 -13.24 9.56
CA ALA A 130 -6.95 -12.37 9.13
C ALA A 130 -8.35 -12.81 9.60
N PHE A 131 -8.47 -14.00 10.21
CA PHE A 131 -9.72 -14.56 10.72
C PHE A 131 -9.48 -15.19 12.10
N GLU A 132 -9.81 -14.45 13.15
CA GLU A 132 -10.29 -15.03 14.40
C GLU A 132 -11.81 -14.97 14.33
N THR A 133 -12.44 -15.94 13.68
CA THR A 133 -13.86 -16.21 13.97
C THR A 133 -13.88 -16.88 15.34
N ASP A 134 -14.25 -16.11 16.37
CA ASP A 134 -14.77 -16.62 17.64
C ASP A 134 -15.89 -17.61 17.33
N ASP A 135 -15.58 -18.91 17.38
CA ASP A 135 -16.55 -20.02 17.45
C ASP A 135 -16.35 -20.77 18.78
#